data_AF-N0B0G6-F1
#
_entry.id   AF-N0B0G6-F1
#
_cell.length_a   1.000
_cell.length_b   1.000
_cell.length_c   1.000
_cell.angle_alpha   90.00
_cell.angle_beta   90.00
_cell.angle_gamma   90.00
#
_symmetry.space_group_name_H-M   'P 1'
#
loop_
_entity.id
_entity.type
_entity.pdbx_description
1 polymer ?
#
loop_
_entity_poly.entity_id
_entity_poly.type
_entity_poly.pdbx_seq_one_letter_code
_entity_poly.pdbx_strand_id
1 'polypeptide(L)' 'MDPKVKNKINSIIAQTQAIARELDDISQGLTREFKGIGAEKCASGLQKTAVKYRRVINELRKI' A
#
# COMPACT_ATOMS: atom_id res chain seq x y z
N MET A 1 -11.13 24.00 -0.43
CA MET A 1 -11.84 22.70 -0.38
C MET A 1 -12.76 22.68 0.83
N ASP A 2 -13.97 22.13 0.68
CA ASP A 2 -14.91 21.94 1.80
C ASP A 2 -14.28 21.09 2.93
N PRO A 3 -14.42 21.47 4.21
CA PRO A 3 -13.81 20.74 5.33
C PRO A 3 -14.22 19.27 5.44
N LYS A 4 -15.47 18.92 5.10
CA LYS A 4 -15.94 17.52 5.11
C LYS A 4 -15.27 16.72 4.00
N VAL A 5 -15.09 17.33 2.83
CA VAL A 5 -14.35 16.72 1.70
C VAL A 5 -12.89 16.48 2.10
N LYS A 6 -12.24 17.48 2.72
CA LYS A 6 -10.86 17.35 3.23
C LYS A 6 -10.72 16.18 4.23
N ASN A 7 -11.64 16.09 5.18
CA ASN A 7 -11.63 15.02 6.19
C ASN A 7 -11.83 13.65 5.55
N LYS A 8 -12.70 13.54 4.54
CA LYS A 8 -12.91 12.29 3.81
C LYS A 8 -11.66 11.87 3.02
N ILE A 9 -10.99 12.81 2.36
CA ILE A 9 -9.71 12.55 1.68
C ILE A 9 -8.66 12.07 2.67
N ASN A 10 -8.53 12.71 3.83
CA ASN A 10 -7.60 12.29 4.88
C ASN A 10 -7.90 10.87 5.39
N SER A 11 -9.18 10.52 5.57
CA SER A 11 -9.59 9.16 5.93
C SER A 11 -9.20 8.14 4.86
N ILE A 12 -9.42 8.46 3.57
CA ILE A 12 -9.05 7.60 2.46
C ILE A 12 -7.53 7.41 2.42
N ILE A 13 -6.75 8.49 2.62
CA ILE A 13 -5.29 8.41 2.71
C ILE A 13 -4.87 7.46 3.84
N ALA A 14 -5.46 7.59 5.03
CA ALA A 14 -5.13 6.73 6.17
C ALA A 14 -5.42 5.25 5.89
N GLN A 15 -6.60 4.93 5.36
CA GLN A 15 -6.99 3.55 5.01
C GLN A 15 -6.09 2.99 3.91
N THR A 16 -5.80 3.79 2.88
CA THR A 16 -4.91 3.38 1.78
C THR A 16 -3.49 3.10 2.29
N GLN A 17 -3.03 3.88 3.28
CA GLN A 17 -1.71 3.71 3.86
C GLN A 17 -1.63 2.52 4.82
N ALA A 18 -2.75 2.07 5.38
CA ALA A 18 -2.84 0.81 6.10
C ALA A 18 -2.71 -0.37 5.12
N ILE A 19 -3.48 -0.37 4.03
CA ILE A 19 -3.40 -1.41 2.99
C ILE A 19 -1.98 -1.54 2.42
N ALA A 20 -1.33 -0.42 2.11
CA ALA A 20 0.05 -0.44 1.59
C ALA A 20 1.04 -1.07 2.58
N ARG A 21 0.85 -0.88 3.89
CA ARG A 21 1.69 -1.48 4.94
C ARG A 21 1.43 -2.97 5.07
N GLU A 22 0.16 -3.39 5.11
CA GLU A 22 -0.21 -4.80 5.17
C GLU A 22 0.36 -5.60 3.99
N LEU A 23 0.34 -5.02 2.78
CA LEU A 23 0.95 -5.64 1.60
C LEU A 23 2.46 -5.82 1.73
N ASP A 24 3.17 -4.87 2.34
CA ASP A 24 4.60 -4.98 2.58
C ASP A 24 4.90 -6.02 3.67
N ASP A 25 4.09 -6.05 4.73
CA ASP A 25 4.24 -7.03 5.82
C ASP A 25 4.04 -8.46 5.29
N ILE A 26 3.01 -8.68 4.45
CA ILE A 26 2.79 -9.97 3.78
C ILE A 26 3.95 -10.31 2.85
N SER A 27 4.44 -9.35 2.07
CA SER A 27 5.58 -9.55 1.16
C SER A 27 6.86 -9.96 1.92
N GLN A 28 7.13 -9.31 3.04
CA GLN A 28 8.27 -9.65 3.91
C GLN A 28 8.09 -11.03 4.57
N GLY A 29 6.89 -11.33 5.06
CA GLY A 29 6.53 -12.64 5.62
C GLY A 29 6.75 -13.76 4.60
N LEU A 30 6.27 -13.58 3.37
CA LEU A 30 6.48 -14.54 2.28
C LEU A 30 7.96 -14.77 1.97
N THR A 31 8.75 -13.70 1.94
CA THR A 31 10.19 -13.78 1.67
C THR A 31 10.95 -14.52 2.78
N ARG A 32 10.46 -14.42 4.03
CA ARG A 32 11.09 -15.04 5.19
C ARG A 32 10.69 -16.51 5.38
N GLU A 33 9.42 -16.83 5.17
CA GLU A 33 8.83 -18.14 5.48
C GLU A 33 8.88 -19.12 4.31
N PHE A 34 8.84 -18.62 3.07
CA PHE A 34 8.83 -19.45 1.88
C PHE A 34 10.11 -19.28 1.07
N LYS A 35 10.89 -20.36 0.92
CA LYS A 35 12.10 -20.37 0.07
C LYS A 35 11.76 -20.94 -1.30
N GLY A 36 11.84 -20.11 -2.34
CA GLY A 36 11.69 -20.51 -3.73
C GLY A 36 11.33 -19.35 -4.67
N ILE A 37 11.52 -19.57 -5.99
CA ILE A 37 11.30 -18.55 -7.04
C ILE A 37 9.84 -18.04 -7.06
N GLY A 38 8.88 -18.89 -6.67
CA GLY A 38 7.47 -18.49 -6.54
C GLY A 38 7.24 -17.46 -5.43
N ALA A 39 7.92 -17.60 -4.29
CA ALA A 39 7.82 -16.68 -3.17
C ALA A 39 8.36 -15.29 -3.53
N GLU A 40 9.51 -15.24 -4.21
CA GLU A 40 10.10 -13.99 -4.71
C GLU A 40 9.17 -13.25 -5.68
N LYS A 41 8.55 -13.99 -6.62
CA LYS A 41 7.60 -13.40 -7.58
C LYS A 41 6.35 -12.84 -6.87
N CYS A 42 5.78 -13.58 -5.92
CA CYS A 42 4.63 -13.13 -5.14
C CYS A 42 4.98 -11.91 -4.28
N ALA A 43 6.11 -11.94 -3.56
CA ALA A 43 6.60 -10.83 -2.75
C ALA A 43 6.81 -9.57 -3.59
N SER A 44 7.42 -9.70 -4.78
CA SER A 44 7.59 -8.60 -5.73
C SER A 44 6.26 -8.05 -6.24
N GLY A 45 5.28 -8.92 -6.51
CA GLY A 45 3.93 -8.51 -6.91
C GLY A 45 3.20 -7.69 -5.84
N LEU A 46 3.31 -8.09 -4.58
CA LEU A 46 2.75 -7.38 -3.44
C LEU A 46 3.43 -6.02 -3.23
N GLN A 47 4.76 -5.96 -3.29
CA GLN A 47 5.52 -4.70 -3.21
C GLN A 47 5.13 -3.72 -4.32
N LYS A 48 5.03 -4.20 -5.56
CA LYS A 48 4.57 -3.37 -6.69
C LYS A 48 3.17 -2.81 -6.44
N THR A 49 2.30 -3.59 -5.82
CA THR A 49 0.94 -3.17 -5.48
C THR A 49 0.94 -2.13 -4.35
N ALA A 50 1.75 -2.33 -3.31
CA ALA A 50 1.94 -1.34 -2.24
C ALA A 50 2.46 0.00 -2.78
N VAL A 51 3.39 -0.02 -3.75
CA VAL A 51 3.88 1.18 -4.44
C VAL A 51 2.76 1.92 -5.18
N LYS A 52 1.84 1.20 -5.84
CA LYS A 52 0.68 1.83 -6.50
C LYS A 52 -0.23 2.54 -5.49
N TYR A 53 -0.50 1.92 -4.34
CA TYR A 53 -1.27 2.56 -3.28
C TYR A 53 -0.58 3.81 -2.72
N ARG A 54 0.75 3.77 -2.53
CA ARG A 54 1.55 4.96 -2.17
C ARG A 54 1.45 6.07 -3.21
N ARG A 55 1.42 5.73 -4.50
CA ARG A 55 1.22 6.71 -5.58
C ARG A 55 -0.14 7.38 -5.47
N VAL A 56 -1.21 6.62 -5.23
CA VAL A 56 -2.55 7.18 -5.01
C VAL A 56 -2.57 8.14 -3.82
N ILE A 57 -1.93 7.77 -2.70
CA ILE A 57 -1.80 8.66 -1.53
C ILE A 57 -1.10 9.96 -1.91
N ASN A 58 -0.01 9.89 -2.68
CA ASN A 58 0.73 11.08 -3.11
C ASN A 58 -0.09 11.99 -4.02
N GLU A 59 -0.93 11.44 -4.90
CA GLU A 59 -1.84 12.26 -5.71
C GLU A 59 -2.96 12.86 -4.87
N LEU A 60 -3.55 12.09 -3.93
CA LEU A 60 -4.59 12.60 -3.03
C LEU A 60 -4.09 13.73 -2.12
N ARG A 61 -2.81 13.73 -1.74
CA ARG A 61 -2.20 14.80 -0.93
C ARG A 61 -2.01 16.12 -1.69
N LYS A 62 -2.09 16.11 -3.02
CA LYS A 62 -1.99 17.32 -3.85
C LYS A 62 -3.33 18.04 -4.03
N ILE A 63 -4.43 17.44 -3.57
CA ILE A 63 -5.80 17.96 -3.62
C ILE A 63 -6.12 18.74 -2.33
#